data_AF-A0A920K8N8-F1
#
_entry.id   AF-A0A920K8N8-F1
#
_cell.length_a   1.000
_cell.length_b   1.000
_cell.length_c   1.000
_cell.angle_alpha   90.00
_cell.angle_beta   90.00
_cell.angle_gamma   90.00
#
_symmetry.space_group_name_H-M   'P 1'
#
loop_
_entity.id
_entity.type
_entity.pdbx_description
1 polymer ?
#
loop_
_entity_poly.entity_id
_entity_poly.type
_entity_poly.pdbx_seq_one_letter_code
_entity_poly.pdbx_strand_id
1 'polypeptide(L)'
;MLFVKKTGAVTGVVLSSGEKVACSALVLTTGTFLRGVIHLGESKTPAGRIGDAPSIGLAFTLEKFGFALSRLKTGTPPRLDGKTIAWGSLLEQEGDCPPEPMSYLTDEIQNEQRSCFITNTNESTHAIITKNLNKSPIYSGQIEGVGPRYCPSIEDKVVRFADKNEHQIFLEPEGLNTDTVYPNGISTSLPADIQEHLVRSIAGLENVRIIRPGYAIEYDHVDARELKHTLETKKWPDFYGGADNWYNRL
;
A
#
# COMPACT_ATOMS: atom_id res chain seq x y z
N MET A 1 -18.77 12.18 -11.07
CA MET A 1 -20.09 12.06 -10.38
C MET A 1 -20.88 10.95 -11.04
N LEU A 2 -21.87 10.37 -10.36
CA LEU A 2 -22.76 9.34 -10.91
C LEU A 2 -24.11 9.98 -11.25
N PHE A 3 -24.75 9.58 -12.34
CA PHE A 3 -26.13 9.97 -12.61
C PHE A 3 -27.04 8.76 -12.77
N VAL A 4 -28.22 8.86 -12.16
CA VAL A 4 -29.18 7.78 -11.96
C VAL A 4 -30.49 8.10 -12.68
N LYS A 5 -31.19 7.06 -13.15
CA LYS A 5 -32.58 7.20 -13.61
C LYS A 5 -33.52 7.41 -12.41
N LYS A 6 -34.74 7.90 -12.69
CA LYS A 6 -35.84 7.95 -11.69
C LYS A 6 -36.14 6.59 -11.05
N THR A 7 -35.77 5.49 -11.72
CA THR A 7 -35.93 4.11 -11.24
C THR A 7 -34.91 3.69 -10.18
N GLY A 8 -33.93 4.55 -9.86
CA GLY A 8 -32.90 4.26 -8.86
C GLY A 8 -31.73 3.41 -9.37
N ALA A 9 -31.58 3.20 -10.69
CA ALA A 9 -30.44 2.50 -11.27
C ALA A 9 -29.37 3.48 -11.78
N VAL A 10 -28.10 3.11 -11.67
CA VAL A 10 -26.97 3.88 -12.23
C VAL A 10 -27.00 3.78 -13.75
N THR A 11 -26.81 4.91 -14.45
CA THR A 11 -26.91 4.96 -15.92
C THR A 11 -25.72 5.61 -16.62
N GLY A 12 -24.72 6.01 -15.84
CA GLY A 12 -23.53 6.63 -16.37
C GLY A 12 -22.75 7.40 -15.33
N VAL A 13 -21.64 7.94 -15.81
CA VAL A 13 -20.70 8.73 -15.04
C VAL A 13 -20.51 10.10 -15.68
N VAL A 14 -20.22 11.09 -14.86
CA VAL A 14 -19.77 12.42 -15.26
C VAL A 14 -18.29 12.54 -14.93
N LEU A 15 -17.48 12.73 -15.96
CA LEU A 15 -16.03 12.90 -15.86
C LEU A 15 -15.68 14.28 -15.28
N SER A 16 -14.41 14.48 -14.92
CA SER A 16 -13.90 15.78 -14.48
C SER A 16 -14.02 16.87 -15.55
N SER A 17 -14.01 16.50 -16.83
CA SER A 17 -14.27 17.39 -17.97
C SER A 17 -15.73 17.87 -18.06
N GLY A 18 -16.64 17.29 -17.28
CA GLY A 18 -18.08 17.51 -17.39
C GLY A 18 -18.78 16.61 -18.43
N GLU A 19 -18.01 15.83 -19.20
CA GLU A 19 -18.55 14.86 -20.14
C GLU A 19 -19.37 13.79 -19.43
N LYS A 20 -20.50 13.39 -20.05
CA LYS A 20 -21.36 12.31 -19.57
C LYS A 20 -21.14 11.07 -20.40
N VAL A 21 -20.70 10.00 -19.76
CA VAL A 21 -20.54 8.69 -20.38
C VAL A 21 -21.67 7.81 -19.89
N ALA A 22 -22.53 7.36 -20.80
CA ALA A 22 -23.61 6.44 -20.48
C ALA A 22 -23.10 5.00 -20.37
N CYS A 23 -23.65 4.24 -19.43
CA CYS A 23 -23.35 2.82 -19.27
C CYS A 23 -24.58 2.06 -18.78
N SER A 24 -24.67 0.77 -19.14
CA SER A 24 -25.69 -0.14 -18.60
C SER A 24 -25.30 -0.70 -17.23
N ALA A 25 -24.00 -0.74 -16.92
CA ALA A 25 -23.46 -1.18 -15.64
C ALA A 25 -22.17 -0.41 -15.32
N LEU A 26 -21.89 -0.21 -14.03
CA LEU A 26 -20.70 0.48 -13.53
C LEU A 26 -19.93 -0.41 -12.57
N VAL A 27 -18.63 -0.58 -12.78
CA VAL A 27 -17.71 -1.22 -11.81
C VAL A 27 -16.76 -0.17 -11.27
N LEU A 28 -16.63 -0.05 -9.95
CA LEU A 28 -15.77 0.94 -9.32
C LEU A 28 -14.61 0.32 -8.54
N THR A 29 -13.38 0.61 -8.98
CA THR A 29 -12.12 0.06 -8.45
C THR A 29 -11.09 1.17 -8.21
N THR A 30 -11.36 2.09 -7.27
CA THR A 30 -10.55 3.30 -7.08
C THR A 30 -9.16 3.07 -6.48
N GLY A 31 -8.83 1.86 -6.02
CA GLY A 31 -7.64 1.60 -5.21
C GLY A 31 -7.45 2.61 -4.08
N THR A 32 -6.24 3.10 -3.90
CA THR A 32 -5.90 4.03 -2.81
C THR A 32 -6.28 5.50 -3.09
N PHE A 33 -7.07 5.79 -4.14
CA PHE A 33 -7.26 7.17 -4.63
C PHE A 33 -8.39 7.94 -3.95
N LEU A 34 -9.40 7.27 -3.41
CA LEU A 34 -10.59 7.92 -2.87
C LEU A 34 -10.23 8.71 -1.60
N ARG A 35 -10.28 10.06 -1.67
CA ARG A 35 -9.73 10.97 -0.62
C ARG A 35 -8.36 10.52 -0.09
N GLY A 36 -7.48 10.07 -0.99
CA GLY A 36 -6.14 9.61 -0.65
C GLY A 36 -5.25 10.70 -0.06
N VAL A 37 -4.51 10.37 1.01
CA VAL A 37 -3.52 11.23 1.66
C VAL A 37 -2.27 10.42 2.00
N ILE A 38 -1.13 10.85 1.49
CA ILE A 38 0.18 10.32 1.85
C ILE A 38 0.64 10.96 3.16
N HIS A 39 1.16 10.14 4.07
CA HIS A 39 1.76 10.50 5.34
C HIS A 39 3.23 10.10 5.37
N LEU A 40 4.10 11.08 5.56
CA LEU A 40 5.55 10.92 5.72
C LEU A 40 6.00 11.78 6.91
N GLY A 41 6.13 11.16 8.09
CA GLY A 41 6.20 11.90 9.33
C GLY A 41 5.03 12.88 9.46
N GLU A 42 5.32 14.10 9.91
CA GLU A 42 4.30 15.14 10.08
C GLU A 42 3.70 15.64 8.73
N SER A 43 4.38 15.38 7.61
CA SER A 43 3.92 15.82 6.29
C SER A 43 2.69 15.04 5.82
N LYS A 44 1.70 15.78 5.31
CA LYS A 44 0.50 15.25 4.63
C LYS A 44 0.45 15.77 3.21
N THR A 45 0.29 14.88 2.24
CA THR A 45 0.17 15.24 0.83
C THR A 45 -1.08 14.58 0.23
N PRO A 46 -2.08 15.35 -0.25
CA PRO A 46 -3.23 14.78 -0.95
C PRO A 46 -2.75 14.05 -2.21
N ALA A 47 -2.95 12.73 -2.26
CA ALA A 47 -2.45 11.89 -3.33
C ALA A 47 -3.11 10.51 -3.25
N GLY A 48 -3.43 9.90 -4.39
CA GLY A 48 -3.84 8.50 -4.42
C GLY A 48 -2.65 7.54 -4.37
N ARG A 49 -1.58 7.94 -5.05
CA ARG A 49 -0.24 7.33 -5.05
C ARG A 49 0.78 8.44 -5.25
N ILE A 50 2.05 8.16 -5.00
CA ILE A 50 3.08 9.19 -5.20
C ILE A 50 3.08 9.68 -6.66
N GLY A 51 2.92 10.99 -6.85
CA GLY A 51 2.81 11.61 -8.17
C GLY A 51 1.39 11.72 -8.74
N ASP A 52 0.39 11.05 -8.14
CA ASP A 52 -0.98 11.02 -8.66
C ASP A 52 -1.98 11.72 -7.73
N ALA A 53 -2.85 12.56 -8.30
CA ALA A 53 -3.87 13.28 -7.57
C ALA A 53 -4.96 12.34 -6.99
N PRO A 54 -5.54 12.66 -5.82
CA PRO A 54 -6.63 11.87 -5.24
C PRO A 54 -7.97 12.13 -5.95
N SER A 55 -8.90 11.19 -5.84
CA SER A 55 -10.28 11.34 -6.30
C SER A 55 -11.17 11.85 -5.17
N ILE A 56 -11.52 13.15 -5.23
CA ILE A 56 -12.31 13.83 -4.20
C ILE A 56 -13.80 13.84 -4.55
N GLY A 57 -14.15 14.26 -5.77
CA GLY A 57 -15.56 14.40 -6.18
C GLY A 57 -16.33 13.08 -6.19
N LEU A 58 -15.63 11.97 -6.40
CA LEU A 58 -16.22 10.64 -6.34
C LEU A 58 -16.58 10.23 -4.91
N ALA A 59 -15.75 10.55 -3.91
CA ALA A 59 -16.02 10.25 -2.51
C ALA A 59 -17.33 10.93 -2.04
N PHE A 60 -17.45 12.22 -2.32
CA PHE A 60 -18.69 12.97 -2.05
C PHE A 60 -19.90 12.42 -2.81
N THR A 61 -19.68 11.85 -4.00
CA THR A 61 -20.77 11.21 -4.75
C THR A 61 -21.24 9.94 -4.03
N LEU A 62 -20.32 9.11 -3.54
CA LEU A 62 -20.67 7.88 -2.80
C LEU A 62 -21.40 8.19 -1.50
N GLU A 63 -20.98 9.22 -0.76
CA GLU A 63 -21.69 9.70 0.44
C GLU A 63 -23.11 10.17 0.11
N LYS A 64 -23.29 10.95 -0.96
CA LYS A 64 -24.62 11.38 -1.44
C LYS A 64 -25.51 10.21 -1.85
N PHE A 65 -24.90 9.12 -2.33
CA PHE A 65 -25.58 7.89 -2.70
C PHE A 65 -25.85 7.00 -1.48
N GLY A 66 -25.51 7.47 -0.28
CA GLY A 66 -25.82 6.82 0.99
C GLY A 66 -24.88 5.68 1.36
N PHE A 67 -23.71 5.55 0.73
CA PHE A 67 -22.72 4.55 1.13
C PHE A 67 -22.02 4.95 2.42
N ALA A 68 -21.82 3.96 3.31
CA ALA A 68 -20.97 4.14 4.48
C ALA A 68 -19.49 4.12 4.06
N LEU A 69 -18.83 5.27 4.18
CA LEU A 69 -17.38 5.39 3.97
C LEU A 69 -16.65 5.31 5.30
N SER A 70 -15.47 4.70 5.28
CA SER A 70 -14.52 4.67 6.39
C SER A 70 -13.10 4.74 5.84
N ARG A 71 -12.11 5.01 6.69
CA ARG A 71 -10.72 5.19 6.22
C ARG A 71 -9.86 3.96 6.54
N LEU A 72 -9.05 3.57 5.58
CA LEU A 72 -8.00 2.55 5.73
C LEU A 72 -6.64 3.21 5.57
N LYS A 73 -5.63 2.58 6.16
CA LYS A 73 -4.23 2.95 6.02
C LYS A 73 -3.43 1.74 5.55
N THR A 74 -2.63 1.91 4.50
CA THR A 74 -1.59 0.94 4.13
C THR A 74 -0.22 1.63 4.09
N GLY A 75 0.85 0.89 4.40
CA GLY A 75 2.21 1.41 4.43
C GLY A 75 3.08 0.71 3.39
N THR A 76 4.00 1.45 2.79
CA THR A 76 5.03 0.93 1.88
C THR A 76 6.42 1.19 2.46
N PRO A 77 7.40 0.30 2.25
CA PRO A 77 8.78 0.55 2.65
C PRO A 77 9.44 1.62 1.76
N PRO A 78 10.59 2.15 2.16
CA PRO A 78 11.45 2.91 1.26
C PRO A 78 11.87 2.08 0.04
N ARG A 79 12.26 2.76 -1.03
CA ARG A 79 12.90 2.15 -2.20
C ARG A 79 14.39 2.39 -2.14
N LEU A 80 15.16 1.33 -2.28
CA LEU A 80 16.61 1.35 -2.11
C LEU A 80 17.31 1.28 -3.47
N ASP A 81 18.49 1.90 -3.55
CA ASP A 81 19.40 1.77 -4.69
C ASP A 81 20.22 0.49 -4.55
N GLY A 82 19.88 -0.51 -5.36
CA GLY A 82 20.53 -1.81 -5.36
C GLY A 82 22.03 -1.76 -5.64
N LYS A 83 22.55 -0.70 -6.28
CA LYS A 83 24.00 -0.54 -6.49
C LYS A 83 24.77 -0.23 -5.20
N THR A 84 24.06 0.16 -4.15
CA THR A 84 24.63 0.58 -2.86
C THR A 84 24.43 -0.47 -1.76
N ILE A 85 23.84 -1.62 -2.10
CA ILE A 85 23.62 -2.74 -1.18
C ILE A 85 24.85 -3.66 -1.21
N ALA A 86 25.30 -4.12 -0.03
CA ALA A 86 26.40 -5.06 0.09
C ALA A 86 25.92 -6.51 -0.14
N TRP A 87 25.50 -6.84 -1.37
CA TRP A 87 24.90 -8.14 -1.70
C TRP A 87 25.72 -9.35 -1.25
N GLY A 88 27.06 -9.27 -1.34
CA GLY A 88 27.95 -10.37 -0.98
C GLY A 88 27.97 -10.72 0.51
N SER A 89 27.41 -9.89 1.40
CA SER A 89 27.26 -10.22 2.83
C SER A 89 25.87 -10.76 3.20
N LEU A 90 24.95 -10.84 2.23
CA LEU A 90 23.56 -11.23 2.46
C LEU A 90 23.32 -12.69 2.07
N LEU A 91 22.32 -13.29 2.71
CA LEU A 91 21.87 -14.63 2.35
C LEU A 91 21.01 -14.55 1.09
N GLU A 92 21.52 -15.10 -0.01
CA GLU A 92 20.78 -15.26 -1.25
C GLU A 92 19.68 -16.32 -1.11
N GLN A 93 18.51 -16.02 -1.66
CA GLN A 93 17.38 -16.94 -1.77
C GLN A 93 16.96 -17.02 -3.23
N GLU A 94 17.29 -18.14 -3.85
CA GLU A 94 16.88 -18.47 -5.22
C GLU A 94 15.41 -18.89 -5.26
N GLY A 95 14.78 -18.74 -6.43
CA GLY A 95 13.48 -19.32 -6.71
C GLY A 95 13.56 -20.82 -7.00
N ASP A 96 12.41 -21.45 -7.20
CA ASP A 96 12.34 -22.86 -7.55
C ASP A 96 12.96 -23.14 -8.93
N CYS A 97 13.57 -24.32 -9.06
CA CYS A 97 14.14 -24.80 -10.32
C CYS A 97 13.65 -26.22 -10.63
N PRO A 98 12.80 -26.42 -11.65
CA PRO A 98 12.26 -25.41 -12.58
C PRO A 98 11.19 -24.52 -11.92
N PRO A 99 11.00 -23.27 -12.38
CA PRO A 99 9.97 -22.39 -11.84
C PRO A 99 8.57 -22.82 -12.32
N GLU A 100 7.57 -22.74 -11.44
CA GLU A 100 6.21 -23.17 -11.75
C GLU A 100 5.35 -22.03 -12.32
N PRO A 101 4.70 -22.21 -13.48
CA PRO A 101 3.82 -21.21 -14.04
C PRO A 101 2.53 -21.07 -13.22
N MET A 102 2.11 -19.83 -12.96
CA MET A 102 0.83 -19.55 -12.30
C MET A 102 -0.38 -19.93 -13.18
N SER A 103 -0.24 -19.92 -14.50
CA SER A 103 -1.31 -20.19 -15.47
C SER A 103 -1.19 -21.60 -16.04
N TYR A 104 -2.30 -22.34 -16.06
CA TYR A 104 -2.39 -23.63 -16.75
C TYR A 104 -2.21 -23.55 -18.27
N LEU A 105 -2.22 -22.34 -18.84
CA LEU A 105 -2.00 -22.09 -20.28
C LEU A 105 -0.54 -21.77 -20.59
N THR A 106 0.31 -21.65 -19.57
CA THR A 106 1.74 -21.35 -19.76
C THR A 106 2.51 -22.66 -19.63
N ASP A 107 3.06 -23.11 -20.75
CA ASP A 107 3.81 -24.37 -20.79
C ASP A 107 5.19 -24.25 -20.11
N GLU A 108 5.85 -23.10 -20.27
CA GLU A 108 7.17 -22.83 -19.69
C GLU A 108 7.36 -21.35 -19.34
N ILE A 109 8.20 -21.10 -18.32
CA ILE A 109 8.64 -19.75 -17.97
C ILE A 109 9.99 -19.49 -18.63
N GLN A 110 10.01 -18.57 -19.61
CA GLN A 110 11.23 -18.19 -20.34
C GLN A 110 11.93 -16.96 -19.74
N ASN A 111 11.30 -16.27 -18.80
CA ASN A 111 11.85 -15.07 -18.18
C ASN A 111 13.04 -15.41 -17.27
N GLU A 112 14.05 -14.56 -17.28
CA GLU A 112 15.15 -14.61 -16.31
C GLU A 112 14.59 -14.54 -14.88
N GLN A 113 14.96 -15.51 -14.05
CA GLN A 113 14.63 -15.53 -12.63
C GLN A 113 15.68 -14.71 -11.87
N ARG A 114 15.25 -13.94 -10.86
CA ARG A 114 16.12 -13.16 -9.97
C ARG A 114 15.98 -13.68 -8.56
N SER A 115 17.11 -13.83 -7.87
CA SER A 115 17.12 -14.14 -6.44
C SER A 115 16.62 -12.96 -5.62
N CYS A 116 16.00 -13.27 -4.48
CA CYS A 116 15.81 -12.32 -3.39
C CYS A 116 16.95 -12.49 -2.38
N PHE A 117 17.09 -11.52 -1.47
CA PHE A 117 18.12 -11.60 -0.42
C PHE A 117 17.51 -11.36 0.94
N ILE A 118 18.04 -12.03 1.96
CA ILE A 118 17.53 -11.99 3.32
C ILE A 118 18.47 -11.18 4.20
N THR A 119 17.90 -10.28 4.99
CA THR A 119 18.56 -9.58 6.10
C THR A 119 17.59 -9.40 7.26
N ASN A 120 18.05 -8.90 8.40
CA ASN A 120 17.24 -8.75 9.60
C ASN A 120 17.45 -7.38 10.24
N THR A 121 16.38 -6.79 10.77
CA THR A 121 16.53 -5.67 11.72
C THR A 121 17.25 -6.16 12.97
N ASN A 122 17.85 -5.26 13.74
CA ASN A 122 18.50 -5.58 15.01
C ASN A 122 18.11 -4.60 16.12
N GLU A 123 18.67 -4.79 17.31
CA GLU A 123 18.44 -3.94 18.48
C GLU A 123 18.73 -2.46 18.20
N SER A 124 19.74 -2.14 17.37
CA SER A 124 20.03 -0.76 16.98
C SER A 124 18.90 -0.17 16.14
N THR A 125 18.38 -0.94 15.17
CA THR A 125 17.18 -0.56 14.39
C THR A 125 16.00 -0.28 15.31
N HIS A 126 15.76 -1.15 16.29
CA HIS A 126 14.62 -1.03 17.21
C HIS A 126 14.77 0.17 18.15
N ALA A 127 15.99 0.46 18.60
CA ALA A 127 16.28 1.65 19.41
C ALA A 127 16.01 2.95 18.64
N ILE A 128 16.40 3.02 17.35
CA ILE A 128 16.11 4.16 16.47
C ILE A 128 14.60 4.36 16.33
N ILE A 129 13.86 3.28 16.09
CA ILE A 129 12.39 3.30 15.98
C ILE A 129 11.77 3.81 17.28
N THR A 130 12.12 3.19 18.41
CA THR A 130 11.54 3.45 19.73
C THR A 130 11.74 4.91 20.15
N LYS A 131 12.95 5.45 19.93
CA LYS A 131 13.28 6.84 20.21
C LYS A 131 12.45 7.85 19.40
N ASN A 132 11.92 7.44 18.25
CA ASN A 132 11.23 8.32 17.31
C ASN A 132 9.74 7.96 17.09
N LEU A 133 9.15 7.08 17.93
CA LEU A 133 7.75 6.66 17.78
C LEU A 133 6.78 7.84 17.77
N ASN A 134 7.04 8.88 18.57
CA ASN A 134 6.22 10.09 18.64
C ASN A 134 6.16 10.87 17.31
N LYS A 135 7.09 10.64 16.38
CA LYS A 135 7.11 11.25 15.05
C LYS A 135 6.41 10.40 13.99
N SER A 136 5.96 9.19 14.34
CA SER A 136 5.16 8.37 13.42
C SER A 136 3.71 8.84 13.42
N PRO A 137 3.11 9.06 12.24
CA PRO A 137 1.70 9.42 12.09
C PRO A 137 0.71 8.46 12.74
N ILE A 138 1.13 7.21 12.96
CA ILE A 138 0.34 6.18 13.63
C ILE A 138 0.17 6.50 15.11
N TYR A 139 1.26 6.95 15.75
CA TYR A 139 1.30 7.17 17.20
C TYR A 139 1.01 8.62 17.58
N SER A 140 1.14 9.58 16.66
CA SER A 140 0.77 10.98 16.87
C SER A 140 -0.74 11.25 16.75
N GLY A 141 -1.55 10.24 16.39
CA GLY A 141 -2.99 10.41 16.14
C GLY A 141 -3.30 11.14 14.83
N GLN A 142 -2.30 11.29 13.95
CA GLN A 142 -2.43 12.03 12.69
C GLN A 142 -3.21 11.26 11.61
N ILE A 143 -3.28 9.93 11.75
CA ILE A 143 -4.01 9.02 10.86
C ILE A 143 -5.29 8.58 11.58
N GLU A 144 -6.43 8.78 10.91
CA GLU A 144 -7.76 8.38 11.36
C GLU A 144 -8.08 6.93 10.95
N GLY A 145 -7.47 6.49 9.83
CA GLY A 145 -7.67 5.19 9.22
C GLY A 145 -7.04 4.04 9.99
N VAL A 146 -7.79 2.94 10.06
CA VAL A 146 -7.32 1.73 10.75
C VAL A 146 -6.43 0.91 9.81
N GLY A 147 -5.20 0.65 10.22
CA GLY A 147 -4.27 -0.21 9.48
C GLY A 147 -4.59 -1.71 9.62
N PRO A 148 -4.12 -2.58 8.71
CA PRO A 148 -4.19 -4.03 8.86
C PRO A 148 -3.60 -4.52 10.20
N ARG A 149 -4.28 -5.46 10.87
CA ARG A 149 -3.83 -6.13 12.10
C ARG A 149 -2.67 -7.08 11.79
N TYR A 150 -2.67 -7.68 10.58
CA TYR A 150 -1.77 -8.75 10.17
C TYR A 150 -0.50 -8.27 9.47
N CYS A 151 -0.49 -7.06 8.90
CA CYS A 151 0.68 -6.44 8.27
C CYS A 151 0.95 -5.06 8.88
N PRO A 152 1.47 -4.99 10.12
CA PRO A 152 1.82 -3.72 10.74
C PRO A 152 3.05 -3.11 10.05
N SER A 153 3.19 -1.80 10.12
CA SER A 153 4.45 -1.12 9.83
C SER A 153 5.55 -1.58 10.79
N ILE A 154 6.81 -1.39 10.44
CA ILE A 154 7.93 -1.80 11.29
C ILE A 154 7.90 -1.13 12.66
N GLU A 155 7.50 0.15 12.74
CA GLU A 155 7.29 0.82 14.01
C GLU A 155 6.23 0.15 14.89
N ASP A 156 5.20 -0.45 14.28
CA ASP A 156 4.10 -1.12 15.00
C ASP A 156 4.45 -2.57 15.34
N LYS A 157 5.25 -3.24 14.48
CA LYS A 157 5.83 -4.56 14.80
C LYS A 157 6.75 -4.48 16.03
N VAL A 158 7.64 -3.49 16.09
CA VAL A 158 8.58 -3.33 17.23
C VAL A 158 7.84 -3.09 18.54
N VAL A 159 6.75 -2.31 18.53
CA VAL A 159 5.96 -2.06 19.74
C VAL A 159 5.14 -3.29 20.16
N ARG A 160 4.51 -3.98 19.20
CA ARG A 160 3.64 -5.13 19.50
C ARG A 160 4.40 -6.40 19.86
N PHE A 161 5.59 -6.58 19.30
CA PHE A 161 6.44 -7.75 19.48
C PHE A 161 7.78 -7.34 20.09
N ALA A 162 7.71 -6.63 21.21
CA ALA A 162 8.88 -6.07 21.90
C ALA A 162 9.83 -7.14 22.48
N ASP A 163 9.38 -8.39 22.56
CA ASP A 163 10.17 -9.57 22.94
C ASP A 163 11.08 -10.07 21.80
N LYS A 164 10.85 -9.64 20.55
CA LYS A 164 11.67 -10.01 19.41
C LYS A 164 12.82 -9.03 19.21
N ASN A 165 14.05 -9.56 19.21
CA ASN A 165 15.27 -8.76 18.99
C ASN A 165 15.54 -8.49 17.50
N GLU A 166 14.84 -9.19 16.60
CA GLU A 166 14.99 -9.05 15.16
C GLU A 166 13.70 -9.35 14.40
N HIS A 167 13.64 -8.83 13.17
CA HIS A 167 12.57 -9.04 12.21
C HIS A 167 13.21 -9.24 10.83
N GLN A 168 12.86 -10.35 10.17
CA GLN A 168 13.36 -10.68 8.84
C GLN A 168 12.83 -9.69 7.78
N ILE A 169 13.69 -9.42 6.80
CA ILE A 169 13.47 -8.53 5.68
C ILE A 169 13.88 -9.28 4.41
N PHE A 170 13.02 -9.23 3.39
CA PHE A 170 13.38 -9.67 2.04
C PHE A 170 13.71 -8.44 1.19
N LEU A 171 14.89 -8.46 0.58
CA LEU A 171 15.30 -7.49 -0.42
C LEU A 171 14.92 -8.07 -1.79
N GLU A 172 13.87 -7.49 -2.37
CA GLU A 172 13.24 -7.97 -3.60
C GLU A 172 13.58 -6.98 -4.74
N PRO A 173 14.33 -7.38 -5.78
CA PRO A 173 14.54 -6.54 -6.96
C PRO A 173 13.20 -6.23 -7.65
N GLU A 174 12.89 -4.96 -7.93
CA GLU A 174 11.59 -4.57 -8.51
C GLU A 174 11.43 -4.92 -10.00
N GLY A 175 12.52 -5.27 -10.69
CA GLY A 175 12.46 -5.70 -12.08
C GLY A 175 13.82 -5.99 -12.70
N LEU A 176 13.83 -6.54 -13.91
CA LEU A 176 15.07 -6.94 -14.61
C LEU A 176 15.90 -5.76 -15.12
N ASN A 177 15.27 -4.60 -15.35
CA ASN A 177 15.88 -3.43 -15.99
C ASN A 177 15.93 -2.22 -15.04
N THR A 178 15.97 -2.45 -13.73
CA THR A 178 16.04 -1.41 -12.70
C THR A 178 16.93 -1.85 -11.57
N ASP A 179 17.62 -0.89 -10.95
CA ASP A 179 18.41 -1.13 -9.75
C ASP A 179 17.56 -0.92 -8.47
N THR A 180 16.27 -0.61 -8.60
CA THR A 180 15.40 -0.38 -7.44
C THR A 180 15.12 -1.69 -6.70
N VAL A 181 15.29 -1.64 -5.38
CA VAL A 181 15.02 -2.78 -4.48
C VAL A 181 13.92 -2.42 -3.49
N TYR A 182 13.00 -3.36 -3.30
CA TYR A 182 11.90 -3.31 -2.32
C TYR A 182 12.30 -4.11 -1.06
N PRO A 183 12.54 -3.46 0.09
CA PRO A 183 12.86 -4.14 1.34
C PRO A 183 11.56 -4.51 2.06
N ASN A 184 10.98 -5.65 1.67
CA ASN A 184 9.78 -6.20 2.26
C ASN A 184 9.99 -6.50 3.74
N GLY A 185 9.05 -6.07 4.57
CA GLY A 185 9.11 -6.22 6.03
C GLY A 185 9.30 -4.91 6.80
N ILE A 186 9.83 -3.85 6.16
CA ILE A 186 10.09 -2.54 6.78
C ILE A 186 9.22 -1.39 6.30
N SER A 187 7.95 -1.65 5.97
CA SER A 187 6.97 -0.57 5.72
C SER A 187 6.95 0.43 6.87
N THR A 188 7.04 1.72 6.58
CA THR A 188 7.12 2.75 7.62
C THR A 188 6.51 4.07 7.16
N SER A 189 6.10 4.88 8.12
CA SER A 189 5.65 6.26 7.90
C SER A 189 6.47 7.29 8.68
N LEU A 190 7.64 6.89 9.21
CA LEU A 190 8.56 7.79 9.89
C LEU A 190 9.12 8.88 8.94
N PRO A 191 9.60 10.02 9.47
CA PRO A 191 10.30 11.03 8.67
C PRO A 191 11.47 10.47 7.87
N ALA A 192 11.74 11.03 6.69
CA ALA A 192 12.74 10.50 5.75
C ALA A 192 14.17 10.44 6.32
N ASP A 193 14.57 11.42 7.13
CA ASP A 193 15.85 11.44 7.84
C ASP A 193 15.99 10.27 8.82
N ILE A 194 14.90 9.91 9.51
CA ILE A 194 14.88 8.76 10.43
C ILE A 194 14.90 7.45 9.65
N GLN A 195 14.21 7.39 8.51
CA GLN A 195 14.27 6.21 7.65
C GLN A 195 15.70 5.93 7.18
N GLU A 196 16.47 6.95 6.82
CA GLU A 196 17.88 6.78 6.43
C GLU A 196 18.69 6.11 7.55
N HIS A 197 18.55 6.58 8.79
CA HIS A 197 19.23 5.99 9.94
C HIS A 197 18.77 4.56 10.25
N LEU A 198 17.46 4.32 10.17
CA LEU A 198 16.85 3.01 10.40
C LEU A 198 17.36 2.00 9.38
N VAL A 199 17.33 2.35 8.09
CA VAL A 199 17.72 1.44 7.01
C VAL A 199 19.21 1.14 7.08
N ARG A 200 20.04 2.16 7.32
CA ARG A 200 21.51 1.98 7.41
C ARG A 200 21.98 1.24 8.66
N SER A 201 21.10 1.01 9.64
CA SER A 201 21.46 0.18 10.80
C SER A 201 21.29 -1.32 10.52
N ILE A 202 20.70 -1.71 9.38
CA ILE A 202 20.45 -3.10 8.98
C ILE A 202 21.69 -3.65 8.28
N ALA A 203 22.04 -4.90 8.59
CA ALA A 203 23.20 -5.57 8.02
C ALA A 203 23.11 -5.65 6.49
N GLY A 204 24.20 -5.26 5.81
CA GLY A 204 24.32 -5.18 4.36
C GLY A 204 23.71 -3.91 3.72
N LEU A 205 23.09 -3.04 4.53
CA LEU A 205 22.48 -1.78 4.09
C LEU A 205 23.20 -0.54 4.66
N GLU A 206 24.38 -0.69 5.24
CA GLU A 206 25.09 0.35 6.01
C GLU A 206 25.36 1.62 5.18
N ASN A 207 25.58 1.44 3.88
CA ASN A 207 25.84 2.51 2.92
C ASN A 207 24.72 2.69 1.90
N VAL A 208 23.56 2.06 2.13
CA VAL A 208 22.48 2.09 1.13
C VAL A 208 21.94 3.50 0.95
N ARG A 209 21.63 3.83 -0.30
CA ARG A 209 20.93 5.06 -0.65
C ARG A 209 19.44 4.79 -0.79
N ILE A 210 18.62 5.58 -0.11
CA ILE A 210 17.18 5.61 -0.33
C ILE A 210 16.87 6.44 -1.59
N ILE A 211 16.27 5.81 -2.60
CA ILE A 211 15.75 6.46 -3.82
C ILE A 211 14.45 7.20 -3.50
N ARG A 212 13.58 6.56 -2.71
CA ARG A 212 12.28 7.09 -2.32
C ARG A 212 11.96 6.69 -0.88
N PRO A 213 11.57 7.62 0.00
CA PRO A 213 11.17 7.26 1.35
C PRO A 213 9.89 6.42 1.33
N GLY A 214 9.78 5.53 2.31
CA GLY A 214 8.54 4.83 2.64
C GLY A 214 7.51 5.80 3.16
N TYR A 215 6.23 5.46 3.02
CA TYR A 215 5.15 6.31 3.46
C TYR A 215 3.92 5.46 3.78
N ALA A 216 2.95 6.06 4.46
CA ALA A 216 1.61 5.50 4.57
C ALA A 216 0.63 6.24 3.68
N ILE A 217 -0.28 5.52 3.04
CA ILE A 217 -1.41 6.07 2.29
C ILE A 217 -2.68 5.80 3.08
N GLU A 218 -3.41 6.86 3.39
CA GLU A 218 -4.72 6.83 4.01
C GLU A 218 -5.78 7.15 2.95
N TYR A 219 -6.82 6.34 2.85
CA TYR A 219 -7.82 6.48 1.80
C TYR A 219 -9.17 5.92 2.26
N ASP A 220 -10.22 6.34 1.57
CA ASP A 220 -11.56 5.86 1.84
C ASP A 220 -11.82 4.50 1.20
N HIS A 221 -12.64 3.74 1.89
CA HIS A 221 -13.29 2.54 1.38
C HIS A 221 -14.77 2.56 1.74
N VAL A 222 -15.56 1.86 0.93
CA VAL A 222 -16.93 1.49 1.21
C VAL A 222 -16.91 0.13 1.91
N ASP A 223 -17.73 -0.01 2.95
CA ASP A 223 -17.92 -1.28 3.64
C ASP A 223 -18.41 -2.38 2.67
N ALA A 224 -17.69 -3.49 2.57
CA ALA A 224 -18.10 -4.59 1.68
C ALA A 224 -19.49 -5.18 2.00
N ARG A 225 -20.03 -4.96 3.21
CA ARG A 225 -21.41 -5.35 3.57
C ARG A 225 -22.47 -4.58 2.79
N GLU A 226 -22.09 -3.51 2.11
CA GLU A 226 -22.94 -2.79 1.15
C GLU A 226 -23.12 -3.57 -0.17
N LEU A 227 -22.36 -4.66 -0.39
CA LEU A 227 -22.40 -5.50 -1.58
C LEU A 227 -23.13 -6.83 -1.38
N LYS A 228 -23.72 -7.33 -2.45
CA LYS A 228 -24.17 -8.72 -2.61
C LYS A 228 -22.96 -9.61 -2.93
N HIS A 229 -23.12 -10.93 -2.86
CA HIS A 229 -22.06 -11.88 -3.27
C HIS A 229 -21.70 -11.79 -4.76
N THR A 230 -22.58 -11.20 -5.58
CA THR A 230 -22.33 -10.87 -6.99
C THR A 230 -21.46 -9.62 -7.18
N LEU A 231 -21.00 -9.00 -6.09
CA LEU A 231 -20.31 -7.71 -6.03
C LEU A 231 -21.16 -6.49 -6.43
N GLU A 232 -22.42 -6.71 -6.77
CA GLU A 232 -23.39 -5.64 -7.00
C GLU A 232 -23.76 -4.98 -5.67
N THR A 233 -23.92 -3.66 -5.65
CA THR A 233 -24.35 -2.94 -4.45
C THR A 233 -25.79 -3.29 -4.11
N LYS A 234 -26.09 -3.31 -2.80
CA LYS A 234 -27.44 -3.56 -2.29
C LYS A 234 -28.38 -2.37 -2.54
N LYS A 235 -27.83 -1.16 -2.61
CA LYS A 235 -28.58 0.11 -2.68
C LYS A 235 -28.87 0.54 -4.13
N TRP A 236 -27.94 0.29 -5.04
CA TRP A 236 -27.99 0.80 -6.41
C TRP A 236 -27.81 -0.37 -7.40
N PRO A 237 -28.87 -0.79 -8.10
CA PRO A 237 -28.76 -1.79 -9.15
C PRO A 237 -27.78 -1.36 -10.25
N ASP A 238 -27.15 -2.37 -10.86
CA ASP A 238 -26.16 -2.22 -11.94
C ASP A 238 -24.88 -1.45 -11.55
N PHE A 239 -24.67 -1.23 -10.25
CA PHE A 239 -23.45 -0.67 -9.70
C PHE A 239 -22.73 -1.74 -8.90
N TYR A 240 -21.48 -2.02 -9.24
CA TYR A 240 -20.62 -3.04 -8.66
C TYR A 240 -19.36 -2.43 -8.03
N GLY A 241 -18.92 -3.04 -6.93
CA GLY A 241 -17.68 -2.70 -6.25
C GLY A 241 -16.58 -3.73 -6.48
N GLY A 242 -15.32 -3.29 -6.54
CA GLY A 242 -14.17 -4.19 -6.59
C GLY A 242 -12.88 -3.57 -6.06
N ALA A 243 -11.88 -4.42 -5.79
CA ALA A 243 -10.58 -4.05 -5.22
C ALA A 243 -10.64 -3.49 -3.78
N ASP A 244 -9.54 -2.89 -3.32
CA ASP A 244 -9.28 -2.50 -1.92
C ASP A 244 -10.29 -1.52 -1.31
N ASN A 245 -11.12 -0.85 -2.13
CA ASN A 245 -12.15 0.08 -1.66
C ASN A 245 -13.45 -0.57 -1.25
N TRP A 246 -13.61 -1.88 -1.44
CA TRP A 246 -14.83 -2.61 -1.08
C TRP A 246 -14.47 -3.76 -0.15
N TYR A 247 -13.67 -3.43 0.85
CA TYR A 247 -13.19 -4.37 1.85
C TYR A 247 -14.02 -4.23 3.12
N ASN A 248 -14.17 -5.33 3.87
CA ASN A 248 -14.76 -5.26 5.20
C ASN A 248 -13.73 -5.81 6.19
N ARG A 249 -13.49 -5.06 7.27
CA ARG A 249 -12.78 -5.59 8.42
C ARG A 249 -13.79 -6.01 9.47
N LEU A 250 -13.95 -7.32 9.61
CA LEU A 250 -14.26 -7.91 10.91
C LEU A 250 -13.06 -7.66 11.86
#